data_AF-D3VRJ4-F1
#
_entry.id   AF-D3VRJ4-F1
#
_cell.length_a   1.000
_cell.length_b   1.000
_cell.length_c   1.000
_cell.angle_alpha   90.00
_cell.angle_beta   90.00
_cell.angle_gamma   90.00
#
_symmetry.space_group_name_H-M   'P 1'
#
loop_
_entity.id
_entity.type
_entity.pdbx_description
1 polymer ?
#
loop_
_entity_poly.entity_id
_entity_poly.type
_entity_poly.pdbx_seq_one_letter_code
_entity_poly.pdbx_strand_id
1 'polypeptide(L)'
;MSDSMPSDEPGKSDDVMNDTEENSSEGKNKKPKDKLHLLFTSFNKYGADIKKHLESTNTILTINNDLDPSYQIVKYEFGDIKSLLSSAGFESSFIDSLMYDLFEFYDTLSLLATPNYVNSSDKQKASELFKKIKSKIDEAYKKAFNK
;
A
#
# COMPACT_ATOMS: atom_id res chain seq x y z
N MET A 1 -18.39 -63.46 5.63
CA MET A 1 -19.72 -63.18 6.19
C MET A 1 -19.44 -62.34 7.44
N SER A 2 -19.14 -61.03 7.33
CA SER A 2 -20.00 -59.92 6.84
C SER A 2 -21.25 -59.81 7.73
N ASP A 3 -21.61 -58.74 8.42
CA ASP A 3 -21.11 -57.37 8.57
C ASP A 3 -21.61 -56.87 9.95
N SER A 4 -20.87 -56.00 10.63
CA SER A 4 -21.35 -55.30 11.83
C SER A 4 -21.33 -53.79 11.59
N MET A 5 -22.50 -53.20 11.82
CA MET A 5 -22.89 -51.78 11.88
C MET A 5 -22.02 -50.92 12.83
N PRO A 6 -22.29 -49.60 13.02
CA PRO A 6 -22.89 -48.57 12.16
C PRO A 6 -21.93 -47.37 11.96
N SER A 7 -22.26 -46.48 11.02
CA SER A 7 -21.51 -45.25 10.74
C SER A 7 -21.78 -44.16 11.78
N ASP A 8 -20.72 -43.66 12.42
CA ASP A 8 -20.69 -42.43 13.21
C ASP A 8 -20.82 -41.20 12.30
N GLU A 9 -21.87 -40.40 12.50
CA GLU A 9 -21.90 -38.99 12.06
C GLU A 9 -21.53 -38.09 13.25
N PRO A 10 -20.43 -37.32 13.19
CA PRO A 10 -20.11 -36.36 14.22
C PRO A 10 -20.77 -35.00 13.95
N GLY A 11 -21.61 -34.59 14.91
CA GLY A 11 -21.56 -33.29 15.57
C GLY A 11 -21.81 -32.04 14.73
N LYS A 12 -23.04 -31.51 14.79
CA LYS A 12 -23.29 -30.07 14.63
C LYS A 12 -22.78 -29.36 15.89
N SER A 13 -21.68 -28.64 15.76
CA SER A 13 -21.26 -27.65 16.76
C SER A 13 -21.66 -26.26 16.27
N ASP A 14 -22.61 -25.66 16.99
CA ASP A 14 -22.83 -24.22 16.97
C ASP A 14 -21.63 -23.55 17.64
N ASP A 15 -20.86 -22.74 16.90
CA ASP A 15 -19.95 -21.77 17.50
C ASP A 15 -19.85 -20.52 16.61
N VAL A 16 -20.62 -19.51 17.01
CA VAL A 16 -20.23 -18.10 17.11
C VAL A 16 -19.38 -17.55 15.95
N MET A 17 -20.06 -17.05 14.90
CA MET A 17 -19.46 -16.04 14.02
C MET A 17 -19.34 -14.73 14.81
N ASN A 18 -18.17 -14.51 15.40
CA ASN A 18 -17.77 -13.18 15.87
C ASN A 18 -16.50 -12.75 15.14
N ASP A 19 -16.61 -12.57 13.83
CA ASP A 19 -15.63 -11.81 13.06
C ASP A 19 -15.95 -10.33 13.23
N THR A 20 -15.56 -9.79 14.38
CA THR A 20 -15.35 -8.34 14.51
C THR A 20 -14.10 -7.97 13.70
N GLU A 21 -14.22 -7.92 12.36
CA GLU A 21 -13.27 -7.22 11.49
C GLU A 21 -13.51 -5.69 11.61
N GLU A 22 -13.24 -5.14 12.78
CA GLU A 22 -13.33 -3.71 13.02
C GLU A 22 -11.93 -3.13 13.22
N ASN A 23 -11.07 -3.15 12.17
CA ASN A 23 -9.92 -2.22 12.08
C ASN A 23 -9.13 -2.15 10.75
N SER A 24 -9.77 -2.17 9.57
CA SER A 24 -9.02 -1.91 8.30
C SER A 24 -9.77 -1.11 7.24
N SER A 25 -10.73 -0.28 7.63
CA SER A 25 -11.66 0.39 6.70
C SER A 25 -11.21 1.77 6.20
N GLU A 26 -10.05 2.30 6.61
CA GLU A 26 -9.69 3.70 6.29
C GLU A 26 -9.51 4.00 4.79
N GLY A 27 -9.43 2.98 3.91
CA GLY A 27 -9.40 3.14 2.45
C GLY A 27 -10.63 2.59 1.71
N LYS A 28 -11.25 1.54 2.25
CA LYS A 28 -12.36 0.81 1.60
C LYS A 28 -13.56 1.75 1.47
N ASN A 29 -14.01 1.98 0.23
CA ASN A 29 -15.11 2.89 -0.18
C ASN A 29 -14.76 4.36 -0.45
N LYS A 30 -13.49 4.78 -0.46
CA LYS A 30 -13.12 6.13 -0.94
C LYS A 30 -13.40 6.26 -2.44
N LYS A 31 -13.74 7.47 -2.92
CA LYS A 31 -13.83 7.73 -4.38
C LYS A 31 -12.42 7.66 -4.99
N PRO A 32 -12.27 7.36 -6.30
CA PRO A 32 -10.96 7.32 -6.95
C PRO A 32 -10.10 8.58 -6.72
N LYS A 33 -10.74 9.76 -6.70
CA LYS A 33 -10.07 11.03 -6.37
C LYS A 33 -9.54 11.05 -4.95
N ASP A 34 -10.32 10.62 -3.97
CA ASP A 34 -9.92 10.61 -2.57
C ASP A 34 -8.75 9.64 -2.32
N LYS A 35 -8.66 8.56 -3.09
CA LYS A 35 -7.53 7.61 -3.05
C LYS A 35 -6.24 8.24 -3.59
N LEU A 36 -6.31 8.92 -4.73
CA LEU A 36 -5.17 9.67 -5.26
C LEU A 36 -4.78 10.83 -4.32
N HIS A 37 -5.76 11.49 -3.70
CA HIS A 37 -5.51 12.52 -2.69
C HIS A 37 -4.80 11.96 -1.46
N LEU A 38 -5.21 10.78 -0.96
CA LEU A 38 -4.52 10.13 0.15
C LEU A 38 -3.05 9.88 -0.20
N LEU A 39 -2.77 9.23 -1.34
CA LEU A 39 -1.40 9.03 -1.84
C LEU A 39 -0.60 10.34 -1.91
N PHE A 40 -1.19 11.38 -2.47
CA PHE A 40 -0.57 12.70 -2.56
C PHE A 40 -0.22 13.28 -1.19
N THR A 41 -1.16 13.25 -0.23
CA THR A 41 -0.91 13.77 1.12
C THR A 41 0.11 12.93 1.91
N SER A 42 0.07 11.60 1.80
CA SER A 42 0.99 10.68 2.45
C SER A 42 2.44 10.92 2.01
N PHE A 43 2.68 11.09 0.71
CA PHE A 43 4.02 11.40 0.21
C PHE A 43 4.43 12.84 0.53
N ASN A 44 3.53 13.83 0.42
CA ASN A 44 3.87 15.22 0.73
C ASN A 44 4.21 15.47 2.20
N LYS A 45 3.71 14.65 3.13
CA LYS A 45 4.09 14.70 4.55
C LYS A 45 5.61 14.71 4.78
N TYR A 46 6.36 14.03 3.91
CA TYR A 46 7.82 13.88 4.05
C TYR A 46 8.63 14.89 3.21
N GLY A 47 7.97 15.81 2.52
CA GLY A 47 8.64 16.78 1.66
C GLY A 47 9.24 16.11 0.42
N ALA A 48 10.38 16.61 -0.07
CA ALA A 48 10.98 16.18 -1.33
C ALA A 48 11.77 14.85 -1.24
N ASP A 49 12.17 14.43 -0.04
CA ASP A 49 13.03 13.27 0.18
C ASP A 49 12.85 12.71 1.59
N ILE A 50 12.96 11.39 1.74
CA ILE A 50 12.88 10.66 3.01
C ILE A 50 14.24 10.31 3.61
N LYS A 51 15.37 10.67 2.99
CA LYS A 51 16.73 10.26 3.43
C LYS A 51 16.95 10.40 4.95
N LYS A 52 16.57 11.53 5.56
CA LYS A 52 16.69 11.76 7.01
C LYS A 52 15.86 10.79 7.86
N HIS A 53 14.73 10.33 7.34
CA HIS A 53 13.85 9.36 8.01
C HIS A 53 14.39 7.93 7.93
N LEU A 54 15.37 7.68 7.05
CA LEU A 54 16.01 6.38 6.88
C LEU A 54 17.28 6.22 7.75
N GLU A 55 17.62 7.20 8.59
CA GLU A 55 18.84 7.17 9.40
C GLU A 55 18.75 6.19 10.58
N SER A 56 17.58 6.05 11.20
CA SER A 56 17.36 5.19 12.36
C SER A 56 16.24 4.17 12.17
N THR A 57 16.32 3.02 12.84
CA THR A 57 15.26 2.00 12.81
C THR A 57 13.91 2.55 13.29
N ASN A 58 13.90 3.39 14.33
CA ASN A 58 12.67 3.98 14.86
C ASN A 58 11.99 4.90 13.83
N THR A 59 12.77 5.74 13.14
CA THR A 59 12.21 6.63 12.11
C THR A 59 11.76 5.85 10.88
N ILE A 60 12.44 4.77 10.50
CA ILE A 60 12.03 3.86 9.43
C ILE A 60 10.69 3.19 9.77
N LEU A 61 10.55 2.65 10.98
CA LEU A 61 9.29 2.06 11.45
C LEU A 61 8.15 3.08 11.42
N THR A 62 8.43 4.32 11.82
CA THR A 62 7.44 5.41 11.81
C THR A 62 6.94 5.67 10.39
N ILE A 63 7.83 5.86 9.41
CA ILE A 63 7.41 6.11 8.02
C ILE A 63 6.72 4.88 7.41
N ASN A 64 7.17 3.66 7.74
CA ASN A 64 6.55 2.43 7.26
C ASN A 64 5.09 2.32 7.73
N ASN A 65 4.82 2.59 9.00
CA ASN A 65 3.46 2.56 9.56
C ASN A 65 2.60 3.71 9.03
N ASP A 66 3.17 4.92 8.97
CA ASP A 66 2.47 6.10 8.45
C ASP A 66 2.06 5.97 6.98
N LEU A 67 2.81 5.20 6.19
CA LEU A 67 2.52 4.95 4.78
C LEU A 67 1.68 3.69 4.54
N ASP A 68 1.37 2.90 5.58
CA ASP A 68 0.54 1.70 5.44
C ASP A 68 -0.82 2.00 4.80
N PRO A 69 -1.59 3.05 5.19
CA PRO A 69 -2.86 3.34 4.52
C PRO A 69 -2.73 3.57 3.01
N SER A 70 -1.64 4.21 2.56
CA SER A 70 -1.37 4.39 1.13
C SER A 70 -0.91 3.10 0.45
N TYR A 71 -0.20 2.22 1.16
CA TYR A 71 0.13 0.88 0.68
C TYR A 71 -1.12 0.02 0.48
N GLN A 72 -2.06 0.02 1.43
CA GLN A 72 -3.32 -0.71 1.33
C GLN A 72 -4.11 -0.32 0.07
N ILE A 73 -4.16 0.98 -0.24
CA ILE A 73 -4.79 1.48 -1.48
C ILE A 73 -4.06 0.94 -2.71
N VAL A 74 -2.73 1.00 -2.75
CA VAL A 74 -1.96 0.53 -3.91
C VAL A 74 -2.10 -0.98 -4.10
N LYS A 75 -2.16 -1.74 -3.00
CA LYS A 75 -2.27 -3.20 -3.06
C LYS A 75 -3.63 -3.68 -3.54
N TYR A 76 -4.70 -3.09 -3.03
CA TYR A 76 -6.05 -3.63 -3.21
C TYR A 76 -6.93 -2.80 -4.14
N GLU A 77 -6.61 -1.52 -4.34
CA GLU A 77 -7.53 -0.56 -4.93
C GLU A 77 -6.87 0.32 -6.00
N PHE A 78 -5.67 -0.02 -6.46
CA PHE A 78 -4.97 0.77 -7.49
C PHE A 78 -5.72 0.83 -8.82
N GLY A 79 -6.61 -0.12 -9.09
CA GLY A 79 -7.51 -0.10 -10.26
C GLY A 79 -8.35 1.17 -10.38
N ASP A 80 -8.75 1.76 -9.24
CA ASP A 80 -9.52 3.01 -9.22
C ASP A 80 -8.64 4.21 -9.58
N ILE A 81 -7.42 4.25 -9.06
CA ILE A 81 -6.43 5.28 -9.42
C ILE A 81 -6.08 5.15 -10.89
N LYS A 82 -5.81 3.93 -11.38
CA LYS A 82 -5.56 3.65 -12.80
C LYS A 82 -6.67 4.19 -13.68
N SER A 83 -7.92 3.87 -13.36
CA SER A 83 -9.10 4.37 -14.10
C SER A 83 -9.18 5.91 -14.12
N LEU A 84 -8.90 6.55 -12.99
CA LEU A 84 -8.87 8.01 -12.88
C LEU A 84 -7.75 8.62 -13.74
N LEU A 85 -6.54 8.06 -13.67
CA LEU A 85 -5.38 8.56 -14.42
C LEU A 85 -5.57 8.37 -15.93
N SER A 86 -6.10 7.22 -16.37
CA SER A 86 -6.47 7.00 -17.77
C SER A 86 -7.49 8.04 -18.24
N SER A 87 -8.51 8.33 -17.43
CA SER A 87 -9.52 9.36 -17.73
C SER A 87 -8.96 10.80 -17.73
N ALA A 88 -7.84 11.01 -17.06
CA ALA A 88 -7.06 12.26 -17.11
C ALA A 88 -6.07 12.31 -18.29
N GLY A 89 -6.04 11.28 -19.14
CA GLY A 89 -5.18 11.21 -20.33
C GLY A 89 -3.72 10.90 -20.00
N PHE A 90 -3.46 10.06 -18.99
CA PHE A 90 -2.14 9.45 -18.80
C PHE A 90 -2.04 8.16 -19.59
N GLU A 91 -0.89 7.96 -20.23
CA GLU A 91 -0.54 6.74 -20.94
C GLU A 91 -0.43 5.54 -19.99
N SER A 92 -0.72 4.33 -20.49
CA SER A 92 -0.61 3.10 -19.70
C SER A 92 0.81 2.89 -19.14
N SER A 93 1.83 3.22 -19.93
CA SER A 93 3.24 3.13 -19.52
C SER A 93 3.57 4.00 -18.30
N PHE A 94 2.98 5.20 -18.21
CA PHE A 94 3.12 6.06 -17.03
C PHE A 94 2.49 5.41 -15.80
N ILE A 95 1.25 4.93 -15.94
CA ILE A 95 0.46 4.37 -14.84
C ILE A 95 1.10 3.07 -14.32
N ASP A 96 1.47 2.18 -15.23
CA ASP A 96 2.09 0.91 -14.88
C ASP A 96 3.46 1.16 -14.23
N SER A 97 4.25 2.11 -14.76
CA SER A 97 5.53 2.48 -14.13
C SER A 97 5.35 3.10 -12.75
N LEU A 98 4.32 3.92 -12.51
CA LEU A 98 4.00 4.42 -11.16
C LEU A 98 3.65 3.28 -10.20
N MET A 99 2.83 2.33 -10.66
CA MET A 99 2.44 1.16 -9.86
C MET A 99 3.66 0.33 -9.45
N TYR A 100 4.55 0.01 -10.41
CA TYR A 100 5.76 -0.76 -10.14
C TYR A 100 6.68 -0.04 -9.15
N ASP A 101 6.94 1.26 -9.36
CA ASP A 101 7.78 2.03 -8.46
C ASP A 101 7.20 2.06 -7.03
N LEU A 102 5.88 2.20 -6.89
CA LEU A 102 5.19 2.19 -5.59
C LEU A 102 5.36 0.85 -4.86
N PHE A 103 5.10 -0.28 -5.53
CA PHE A 103 5.29 -1.61 -4.92
C PHE A 103 6.75 -1.83 -4.51
N GLU A 104 7.70 -1.52 -5.41
CA GLU A 104 9.12 -1.67 -5.12
C GLU A 104 9.55 -0.81 -3.92
N PHE A 105 9.01 0.41 -3.81
CA PHE A 105 9.26 1.29 -2.68
C PHE A 105 8.73 0.73 -1.37
N TYR A 106 7.47 0.27 -1.34
CA TYR A 106 6.89 -0.29 -0.11
C TYR A 106 7.59 -1.57 0.32
N ASP A 107 7.95 -2.45 -0.62
CA ASP A 107 8.72 -3.66 -0.32
C ASP A 107 10.10 -3.30 0.26
N THR A 108 10.79 -2.33 -0.35
CA THR A 108 12.10 -1.85 0.14
C THR A 108 11.97 -1.23 1.54
N LEU A 109 10.91 -0.46 1.78
CA LEU A 109 10.68 0.20 3.07
C LEU A 109 10.35 -0.82 4.17
N SER A 110 9.53 -1.82 3.86
CA SER A 110 9.19 -2.92 4.77
C SER A 110 10.43 -3.76 5.13
N LEU A 111 11.29 -4.03 4.14
CA LEU A 111 12.57 -4.69 4.39
C LEU A 111 13.45 -3.87 5.34
N LEU A 112 13.57 -2.56 5.10
CA LEU A 112 14.32 -1.65 5.98
C LEU A 112 13.73 -1.54 7.40
N ALA A 113 12.42 -1.76 7.54
CA ALA A 113 11.73 -1.77 8.83
C ALA A 113 11.94 -3.08 9.62
N THR A 114 12.55 -4.11 9.01
CA THR A 114 12.83 -5.39 9.67
C THR A 114 13.87 -5.19 10.78
N PRO A 115 13.65 -5.73 12.00
CA PRO A 115 14.61 -5.62 13.10
C PRO A 115 16.02 -6.09 12.71
N ASN A 116 17.03 -5.34 13.12
CA ASN A 116 18.45 -5.58 12.83
C ASN A 116 18.86 -5.56 11.34
N TYR A 117 17.96 -5.14 10.44
CA TYR A 117 18.31 -4.95 9.04
C TYR A 117 19.01 -3.60 8.82
N VAL A 118 20.27 -3.63 8.40
CA VAL A 118 21.07 -2.43 8.12
C VAL A 118 21.72 -2.55 6.75
N ASN A 119 21.11 -1.92 5.73
CA ASN A 119 21.63 -1.90 4.37
C ASN A 119 21.60 -0.48 3.80
N SER A 120 22.77 0.11 3.60
CA SER A 120 22.90 1.47 3.02
C SER A 120 22.43 1.56 1.57
N SER A 121 22.58 0.47 0.79
CA SER A 121 22.12 0.42 -0.60
C SER A 121 20.60 0.52 -0.69
N ASP A 122 19.88 -0.20 0.18
CA ASP A 122 18.42 -0.16 0.19
C ASP A 122 17.89 1.17 0.72
N LYS A 123 18.58 1.80 1.67
CA LYS A 123 18.26 3.17 2.09
C LYS A 123 18.38 4.16 0.93
N GLN A 124 19.43 4.04 0.13
CA GLN A 124 19.60 4.88 -1.06
C GLN A 124 18.49 4.59 -2.09
N LYS A 125 18.23 3.32 -2.39
CA LYS A 125 17.17 2.89 -3.30
C LYS A 125 15.80 3.43 -2.88
N ALA A 126 15.45 3.33 -1.59
CA ALA A 126 14.20 3.87 -1.05
C ALA A 126 14.09 5.38 -1.24
N SER A 127 15.17 6.15 -1.01
CA SER A 127 15.19 7.61 -1.24
C SER A 127 15.02 7.98 -2.71
N GLU A 128 15.67 7.24 -3.62
CA GLU A 128 15.57 7.46 -5.07
C GLU A 128 14.16 7.14 -5.60
N LEU A 129 13.61 5.99 -5.19
CA LEU A 129 12.24 5.61 -5.51
C LEU A 129 11.24 6.64 -4.98
N PHE A 130 11.40 7.08 -3.73
CA PHE A 130 10.51 8.08 -3.13
C PHE A 130 10.44 9.36 -3.97
N LYS A 131 11.59 9.91 -4.41
CA LYS A 131 11.65 11.10 -5.26
C LYS A 131 10.93 10.89 -6.59
N LYS A 132 11.19 9.76 -7.25
CA LYS A 132 10.59 9.40 -8.54
C LYS A 132 9.07 9.28 -8.42
N ILE A 133 8.59 8.55 -7.41
CA ILE A 133 7.18 8.35 -7.12
C ILE A 133 6.51 9.68 -6.79
N LYS A 134 7.11 10.49 -5.91
CA LYS A 134 6.56 11.79 -5.53
C LYS A 134 6.37 12.68 -6.74
N SER A 135 7.37 12.77 -7.63
CA SER A 135 7.27 13.56 -8.86
C SER A 135 6.07 13.13 -9.71
N LYS A 136 5.88 11.82 -9.91
CA LYS A 136 4.75 11.27 -10.66
C LYS A 136 3.40 11.50 -9.97
N ILE A 137 3.34 11.35 -8.65
CA ILE A 137 2.12 11.63 -7.87
C ILE A 137 1.76 13.12 -7.96
N ASP A 138 2.74 14.03 -7.85
CA ASP A 138 2.51 15.47 -7.98
C ASP A 138 1.97 15.82 -9.39
N GLU A 139 2.52 15.22 -10.44
CA GLU A 139 2.04 15.38 -11.82
C GLU A 139 0.61 14.85 -11.99
N ALA A 140 0.37 13.62 -11.54
CA ALA A 140 -0.93 12.97 -11.56
C ALA A 140 -1.99 13.78 -10.81
N TYR A 141 -1.66 14.25 -9.61
CA TYR A 141 -2.55 15.02 -8.76
C TYR A 141 -2.89 16.37 -9.41
N LYS A 142 -1.90 17.13 -9.88
CA LYS A 142 -2.15 18.41 -10.57
C LYS A 142 -3.08 18.22 -11.78
N LYS A 143 -2.84 17.23 -12.63
CA LYS A 143 -3.64 17.00 -13.83
C LYS A 143 -5.06 16.51 -13.51
N ALA A 144 -5.22 15.66 -12.49
CA ALA A 144 -6.53 15.12 -12.13
C ALA A 144 -7.43 16.12 -11.37
N PHE A 145 -6.84 17.13 -10.71
CA PHE A 145 -7.56 18.08 -9.85
C PHE A 145 -7.60 19.53 -10.36
N ASN A 146 -6.68 19.98 -11.21
CA ASN A 146 -6.67 21.34 -11.77
C ASN A 146 -7.32 21.41 -13.16
N LYS A 147 -8.47 20.77 -13.36
CA LYS A 147 -9.26 20.94 -14.59
C LYS A 147 -9.95 22.30 -14.61
#